data_AF-A0A0D3JI22-F1
#
_entry.id   AF-A0A0D3JI22-F1
#
_cell.length_a   1.000
_cell.length_b   1.000
_cell.length_c   1.000
_cell.angle_alpha   90.00
_cell.angle_beta   90.00
_cell.angle_gamma   90.00
#
_symmetry.space_group_name_H-M   'P 1'
#
loop_
_entity.id
_entity.type
_entity.pdbx_description
1 polymer ?
#
loop_
_entity_poly.entity_id
_entity_poly.type
_entity_poly.pdbx_seq_one_letter_code
_entity_poly.pdbx_strand_id
1 'polypeptide(L)'
;MLSADDDDGFSFDVDDILKNIFSGDGMHDFFSDAYDGMHDFFSDTFVGERYYYVGSSERLPNGDELVHGRRGRVIGLASDPLLWSVRFPGNEADADVHFGLLSSRPPRPLPDGFLVGDTVYYAGASGDGLEFGLRGTVVGPARAAEGLTVLFDGNKGNVQLFFNKHPFSREPPHLLYYTGFALDEELYYNGTGTKFDNGDRLVYGWRGRVAGQAAGDFARTAVAMRFAHNQLPRVCYLRNLTRDPPPPLPGGFAPDDLVYYNGSSSSFDNGDVLMFGERGTVVGPATLASHKGKGLAVLFDGNKGTVQVFLNQLSREPLPSPPSGEYTWPIPGFSKIEETKLSSPTFQAGAFNWTLDLYPKGDDQQGQLSLYLSAADSATLPEGWARHASFTLTVKNHLEVVTRSVTKRAQRNGANNQTRVGGY
;
A
#
# COMPACT_ATOMS: atom_id res chain seq x y z
N MET A 1 -79.59 20.12 -12.39
CA MET A 1 -79.63 21.58 -12.56
C MET A 1 -78.34 22.11 -11.94
N LEU A 2 -77.57 22.87 -12.70
CA LEU A 2 -76.15 23.21 -12.52
C LEU A 2 -75.77 23.83 -11.15
N SER A 3 -74.60 23.45 -10.62
CA SER A 3 -73.51 24.36 -10.17
C SER A 3 -72.28 23.51 -9.81
N ALA A 4 -71.27 23.45 -10.68
CA ALA A 4 -70.00 24.18 -10.58
C ALA A 4 -69.04 23.52 -9.58
N ASP A 5 -68.27 22.54 -10.07
CA ASP A 5 -67.12 21.95 -9.39
C ASP A 5 -65.92 22.90 -9.46
N ASP A 6 -65.20 22.96 -8.35
CA ASP A 6 -64.00 23.76 -8.12
C ASP A 6 -62.83 23.36 -9.05
N ASP A 7 -62.15 24.37 -9.56
CA ASP A 7 -60.82 24.30 -10.19
C ASP A 7 -59.77 23.90 -9.14
N ASP A 8 -59.35 22.63 -9.14
CA ASP A 8 -58.11 22.18 -8.49
C ASP A 8 -57.08 21.82 -9.58
N GLY A 9 -56.30 22.83 -9.98
CA GLY A 9 -55.15 22.67 -10.86
C GLY A 9 -53.98 22.02 -10.11
N PHE A 10 -53.67 20.76 -10.44
CA PHE A 10 -52.43 20.09 -10.03
C PHE A 10 -51.24 20.65 -10.81
N SER A 11 -50.34 21.36 -10.13
CA SER A 11 -49.01 21.72 -10.63
C SER A 11 -48.07 20.52 -10.50
N PHE A 12 -47.78 19.84 -11.60
CA PHE A 12 -46.70 18.84 -11.67
C PHE A 12 -45.36 19.53 -11.90
N ASP A 13 -44.34 19.18 -11.11
CA ASP A 13 -42.97 19.64 -11.32
C ASP A 13 -42.42 18.98 -12.60
N VAL A 14 -42.06 19.77 -13.61
CA VAL A 14 -41.54 19.27 -14.90
C VAL A 14 -40.30 18.38 -14.68
N ASP A 15 -39.56 18.62 -13.60
CA ASP A 15 -38.38 17.84 -13.21
C ASP A 15 -38.72 16.39 -12.79
N ASP A 16 -39.95 16.12 -12.31
CA ASP A 16 -40.43 14.77 -11.98
C ASP A 16 -40.97 14.01 -13.20
N ILE A 17 -41.47 14.74 -14.20
CA ILE A 17 -41.91 14.16 -15.48
C ILE A 17 -40.71 13.64 -16.27
N LEU A 18 -39.63 14.42 -16.35
CA LEU A 18 -38.41 14.02 -17.05
C LEU A 18 -37.72 12.82 -16.38
N LYS A 19 -37.70 12.75 -15.04
CA LYS A 19 -37.10 11.60 -14.33
C LYS A 19 -37.87 10.30 -14.50
N ASN A 20 -39.20 10.33 -14.67
CA ASN A 20 -40.01 9.13 -14.87
C ASN A 20 -39.98 8.62 -16.32
N ILE A 21 -39.79 9.50 -17.30
CA ILE A 21 -39.74 9.11 -18.73
C ILE A 21 -38.41 8.43 -19.07
N PHE A 22 -37.30 8.80 -18.42
CA PHE A 22 -35.95 8.40 -18.85
C PHE A 22 -35.20 7.42 -17.91
N SER A 23 -35.84 6.83 -16.89
CA SER A 23 -35.15 6.04 -15.84
C SER A 23 -35.31 4.51 -15.88
N GLY A 24 -35.89 3.92 -16.93
CA GLY A 24 -36.13 2.46 -17.02
C GLY A 24 -35.21 1.73 -18.00
N ASP A 25 -34.63 0.60 -17.56
CA ASP A 25 -33.79 -0.39 -18.29
C ASP A 25 -34.44 -1.04 -19.55
N GLY A 26 -35.53 -0.49 -20.10
CA GLY A 26 -36.22 -0.97 -21.31
C GLY A 26 -35.87 -0.20 -22.58
N MET A 27 -34.65 0.34 -22.67
CA MET A 27 -34.23 1.38 -23.61
C MET A 27 -33.42 0.83 -24.80
N HIS A 28 -33.98 -0.06 -25.61
CA HIS A 28 -33.35 -0.38 -26.90
C HIS A 28 -34.32 -0.62 -28.06
N ASP A 29 -35.57 -1.02 -27.80
CA ASP A 29 -36.51 -1.42 -28.88
C ASP A 29 -37.62 -0.39 -29.20
N PHE A 30 -37.68 0.77 -28.51
CA PHE A 30 -38.77 1.76 -28.66
C PHE A 30 -38.41 3.01 -29.51
N PHE A 31 -37.16 3.18 -29.94
CA PHE A 31 -36.59 4.49 -30.32
C PHE A 31 -36.41 4.78 -31.84
N SER A 32 -37.14 4.10 -32.74
CA SER A 32 -37.14 4.50 -34.16
C SER A 32 -38.18 5.59 -34.44
N ASP A 33 -39.45 5.31 -34.15
CA ASP A 33 -40.56 6.19 -34.56
C ASP A 33 -40.97 7.20 -33.46
N ALA A 34 -40.55 6.98 -32.21
CA ALA A 34 -40.75 7.91 -31.10
C ALA A 34 -39.69 9.03 -31.06
N TYR A 35 -38.59 8.90 -31.81
CA TYR A 35 -37.46 9.84 -31.77
C TYR A 35 -37.81 11.18 -32.41
N ASP A 36 -38.48 11.18 -33.56
CA ASP A 36 -38.94 12.41 -34.24
C ASP A 36 -40.00 13.14 -33.41
N GLY A 37 -40.99 12.43 -32.87
CA GLY A 37 -42.02 13.02 -32.01
C GLY A 37 -41.46 13.55 -30.67
N MET A 38 -40.42 12.90 -30.13
CA MET A 38 -39.69 13.38 -28.95
C MET A 38 -38.85 14.62 -29.27
N HIS A 39 -38.22 14.68 -30.44
CA HIS A 39 -37.48 15.85 -30.91
C HIS A 39 -38.38 17.07 -31.12
N ASP A 40 -39.55 16.87 -31.74
CA ASP A 40 -40.54 17.94 -31.95
C ASP A 40 -41.09 18.43 -30.62
N PHE A 41 -41.51 17.53 -29.74
CA PHE A 41 -41.96 17.87 -28.39
C PHE A 41 -40.88 18.61 -27.60
N PHE A 42 -39.63 18.14 -27.68
CA PHE A 42 -38.51 18.77 -27.02
C PHE A 42 -38.25 20.18 -27.55
N SER A 43 -38.26 20.33 -28.87
CA SER A 43 -38.06 21.59 -29.56
C SER A 43 -39.11 22.61 -29.14
N ASP A 44 -40.38 22.22 -29.14
CA ASP A 44 -41.49 23.14 -28.80
C ASP A 44 -41.53 23.50 -27.31
N THR A 45 -41.04 22.62 -26.44
CA THR A 45 -41.17 22.79 -24.98
C THR A 45 -39.92 23.42 -24.33
N PHE A 46 -38.73 23.06 -24.78
CA PHE A 46 -37.48 23.39 -24.07
C PHE A 46 -36.54 24.29 -24.87
N VAL A 47 -36.59 24.29 -26.20
CA VAL A 47 -35.66 25.12 -26.99
C VAL A 47 -35.98 26.59 -26.79
N GLY A 48 -34.93 27.36 -26.49
CA GLY A 48 -35.03 28.78 -26.19
C GLY A 48 -35.25 29.11 -24.72
N GLU A 49 -35.68 28.15 -23.90
CA GLU A 49 -35.85 28.30 -22.46
C GLU A 49 -34.52 28.38 -21.72
N ARG A 50 -34.55 28.91 -20.49
CA ARG A 50 -33.36 29.13 -19.67
C ARG A 50 -33.34 28.32 -18.39
N TYR A 51 -32.35 27.45 -18.28
CA TYR A 51 -32.15 26.57 -17.13
C TYR A 51 -30.87 26.94 -16.37
N TYR A 52 -30.88 26.74 -15.06
CA TYR A 52 -29.70 26.85 -14.20
C TYR A 52 -28.88 25.56 -14.29
N TYR A 53 -27.57 25.68 -14.43
CA TYR A 53 -26.65 24.55 -14.26
C TYR A 53 -26.47 24.26 -12.76
N VAL A 54 -26.81 23.07 -12.31
CA VAL A 54 -26.71 22.65 -10.89
C VAL A 54 -25.56 21.67 -10.62
N GLY A 55 -24.76 21.35 -11.62
CA GLY A 55 -23.54 20.56 -11.48
C GLY A 55 -22.39 21.33 -10.82
N SER A 56 -21.24 20.66 -10.68
CA SER A 56 -20.00 21.29 -10.22
C SER A 56 -19.40 22.15 -11.32
N SER A 57 -18.95 23.35 -10.99
CA SER A 57 -18.29 24.22 -11.95
C SER A 57 -17.02 23.58 -12.51
N GLU A 58 -16.81 23.75 -13.80
CA GLU A 58 -15.65 23.21 -14.51
C GLU A 58 -15.31 24.05 -15.73
N ARG A 59 -14.03 23.99 -16.11
CA ARG A 59 -13.52 24.61 -17.33
C ARG A 59 -13.35 23.56 -18.41
N LEU A 60 -13.96 23.81 -19.55
CA LEU A 60 -13.95 22.92 -20.70
C LEU A 60 -12.64 23.06 -21.50
N PRO A 61 -12.25 22.04 -22.29
CA PRO A 61 -10.97 22.06 -23.03
C PRO A 61 -10.82 23.21 -24.02
N ASN A 62 -11.92 23.72 -24.56
CA ASN A 62 -11.96 24.87 -25.46
C ASN A 62 -11.84 26.22 -24.73
N GLY A 63 -11.75 26.22 -23.40
CA GLY A 63 -11.65 27.42 -22.57
C GLY A 63 -12.97 27.92 -22.00
N ASP A 64 -14.11 27.42 -22.49
CA ASP A 64 -15.45 27.72 -21.99
C ASP A 64 -15.65 27.21 -20.56
N GLU A 65 -16.68 27.71 -19.87
CA GLU A 65 -16.96 27.34 -18.49
C GLU A 65 -18.40 26.88 -18.28
N LEU A 66 -18.56 25.81 -17.51
CA LEU A 66 -19.81 25.48 -16.85
C LEU A 66 -19.70 25.98 -15.42
N VAL A 67 -20.57 26.90 -15.01
CA VAL A 67 -20.52 27.48 -13.66
C VAL A 67 -21.82 27.18 -12.95
N HIS A 68 -21.69 26.63 -11.74
CA HIS A 68 -22.82 26.30 -10.88
C HIS A 68 -23.68 27.54 -10.63
N GLY A 69 -24.99 27.42 -10.87
CA GLY A 69 -25.95 28.51 -10.80
C GLY A 69 -25.95 29.46 -12.00
N ARG A 70 -25.10 29.26 -13.01
CA ARG A 70 -25.16 30.03 -14.26
C ARG A 70 -26.37 29.56 -15.06
N ARG A 71 -27.16 30.51 -15.57
CA ARG A 71 -28.29 30.22 -16.47
C ARG A 71 -27.80 30.13 -17.90
N GLY A 72 -28.10 29.01 -18.56
CA GLY A 72 -27.87 28.82 -19.99
C GLY A 72 -29.19 28.79 -20.75
N ARG A 73 -29.13 29.05 -22.06
CA ARG A 73 -30.27 28.93 -22.97
C ARG A 73 -30.18 27.60 -23.72
N VAL A 74 -31.23 26.79 -23.67
CA VAL A 74 -31.28 25.53 -24.41
C VAL A 74 -31.39 25.84 -25.90
N ILE A 75 -30.50 25.24 -26.70
CA ILE A 75 -30.45 25.41 -28.16
C ILE A 75 -31.07 24.21 -28.86
N GLY A 76 -30.96 23.02 -28.28
CA GLY A 76 -31.49 21.80 -28.85
C GLY A 76 -31.08 20.57 -28.04
N LEU A 77 -31.38 19.39 -28.59
CA LEU A 77 -30.80 18.13 -28.12
C LEU A 77 -29.40 17.96 -28.72
N ALA A 78 -28.48 17.41 -27.93
CA ALA A 78 -27.20 16.98 -28.44
C ALA A 78 -27.34 15.65 -29.22
N SER A 79 -26.21 15.10 -29.67
CA SER A 79 -26.20 13.78 -30.35
C SER A 79 -26.61 12.63 -29.41
N ASP A 80 -26.45 12.80 -28.10
CA ASP A 80 -26.93 11.89 -27.07
C ASP A 80 -28.27 12.43 -26.53
N PRO A 81 -29.36 11.64 -26.52
CA PRO A 81 -30.69 12.09 -26.09
C PRO A 81 -30.75 12.49 -24.60
N LEU A 82 -29.80 12.07 -23.77
CA LEU A 82 -29.71 12.48 -22.36
C LEU A 82 -28.95 13.79 -22.17
N LEU A 83 -28.35 14.33 -23.23
CA LEU A 83 -27.58 15.58 -23.21
C LEU A 83 -28.36 16.68 -23.96
N TRP A 84 -28.53 17.81 -23.29
CA TRP A 84 -29.12 19.00 -23.89
C TRP A 84 -27.99 19.94 -24.32
N SER A 85 -28.08 20.46 -25.53
CA SER A 85 -27.14 21.46 -26.02
C SER A 85 -27.56 22.83 -25.50
N VAL A 86 -26.72 23.44 -24.66
CA VAL A 86 -27.04 24.67 -23.92
C VAL A 86 -25.96 25.72 -24.13
N ARG A 87 -26.37 26.92 -24.56
CA ARG A 87 -25.49 28.09 -24.65
C ARG A 87 -25.45 28.83 -23.31
N PHE A 88 -24.31 28.80 -22.63
CA PHE A 88 -24.10 29.61 -21.44
C PHE A 88 -23.52 30.99 -21.79
N PRO A 89 -23.92 32.06 -21.08
CA PRO A 89 -23.33 33.38 -21.25
C PRO A 89 -21.82 33.35 -21.03
N GLY A 90 -21.06 33.94 -21.97
CA GLY A 90 -19.61 34.00 -21.94
C GLY A 90 -18.90 32.81 -22.61
N ASN A 91 -19.63 31.76 -22.98
CA ASN A 91 -19.06 30.63 -23.73
C ASN A 91 -19.17 30.88 -25.24
N GLU A 92 -18.15 30.45 -25.98
CA GLU A 92 -18.12 30.52 -27.44
C GLU A 92 -18.93 29.39 -28.09
N ALA A 93 -18.90 28.19 -27.49
CA ALA A 93 -19.62 27.02 -27.97
C ALA A 93 -20.88 26.70 -27.15
N ASP A 94 -21.76 25.90 -27.75
CA ASP A 94 -22.82 25.21 -27.02
C ASP A 94 -22.20 24.07 -26.20
N ALA A 95 -22.63 23.91 -24.97
CA ALA A 95 -22.18 22.83 -24.11
C ALA A 95 -23.25 21.74 -24.03
N ASP A 96 -22.85 20.49 -24.26
CA ASP A 96 -23.73 19.34 -24.11
C ASP A 96 -23.78 18.93 -22.64
N VAL A 97 -24.91 19.19 -21.99
CA VAL A 97 -25.10 19.03 -20.55
C VAL A 97 -26.17 17.99 -20.28
N HIS A 98 -25.86 17.03 -19.41
CA HIS A 98 -26.83 16.03 -18.98
C HIS A 98 -28.06 16.70 -18.35
N PHE A 99 -29.26 16.34 -18.79
CA PHE A 99 -30.50 17.00 -18.37
C PHE A 99 -30.67 17.03 -16.84
N GLY A 100 -30.25 15.98 -16.14
CA GLY A 100 -30.25 15.92 -14.67
C GLY A 100 -29.36 16.93 -13.94
N LEU A 101 -28.51 17.68 -14.66
CA LEU A 101 -27.70 18.80 -14.14
C LEU A 101 -28.28 20.17 -14.50
N LEU A 102 -29.49 20.21 -15.05
CA LEU A 102 -30.22 21.43 -15.36
C LEU A 102 -31.44 21.54 -14.44
N SER A 103 -31.79 22.75 -14.00
CA SER A 103 -33.01 23.00 -13.24
C SER A 103 -33.67 24.30 -13.68
N SER A 104 -35.00 24.27 -13.76
CA SER A 104 -35.81 25.47 -14.01
C SER A 104 -35.77 26.44 -12.82
N ARG A 105 -35.43 25.95 -11.62
CA ARG A 105 -35.33 26.72 -10.39
C ARG A 105 -33.88 27.08 -10.08
N PRO A 106 -33.64 28.22 -9.39
CA PRO A 106 -32.31 28.52 -8.88
C PRO A 106 -31.78 27.38 -8.00
N PRO A 107 -30.48 27.06 -8.07
CA PRO A 107 -29.92 26.03 -7.20
C PRO A 107 -30.08 26.42 -5.73
N ARG A 108 -30.28 25.41 -4.89
CA ARG A 108 -30.24 25.60 -3.44
C ARG A 108 -28.86 26.11 -3.01
N PRO A 109 -28.77 26.94 -1.95
CA PRO A 109 -27.49 27.31 -1.37
C PRO A 109 -26.64 26.07 -1.09
N LEU A 110 -25.32 26.16 -1.25
CA LEU A 110 -24.47 25.03 -0.91
C LEU A 110 -24.60 24.75 0.60
N PRO A 111 -24.42 23.48 1.01
CA PRO A 111 -24.55 23.11 2.41
C PRO A 111 -23.61 23.92 3.32
N ASP A 112 -24.00 24.06 4.59
CA ASP A 112 -23.23 24.76 5.62
C ASP A 112 -22.87 26.24 5.29
N GLY A 113 -23.59 26.84 4.32
CA GLY A 113 -23.43 28.25 3.94
C GLY A 113 -22.23 28.54 3.04
N PHE A 114 -21.63 27.53 2.42
CA PHE A 114 -20.56 27.72 1.43
C PHE A 114 -21.09 28.38 0.15
N LEU A 115 -20.19 29.06 -0.55
CA LEU A 115 -20.41 29.62 -1.89
C LEU A 115 -19.40 29.05 -2.88
N VAL A 116 -19.79 29.02 -4.16
CA VAL A 116 -18.85 28.71 -5.24
C VAL A 116 -17.77 29.79 -5.27
N GLY A 117 -16.51 29.37 -5.30
CA GLY A 117 -15.36 30.27 -5.18
C GLY A 117 -14.79 30.38 -3.75
N ASP A 118 -15.50 29.87 -2.73
CA ASP A 118 -14.97 29.86 -1.37
C ASP A 118 -13.69 29.02 -1.30
N THR A 119 -12.75 29.49 -0.48
CA THR A 119 -11.51 28.75 -0.20
C THR A 119 -11.76 27.75 0.93
N VAL A 120 -11.26 26.54 0.74
CA VAL A 120 -11.23 25.49 1.75
C VAL A 120 -9.85 24.85 1.80
N TYR A 121 -9.55 24.20 2.92
CA TYR A 121 -8.30 23.50 3.15
C TYR A 121 -8.58 22.08 3.60
N TYR A 122 -7.87 21.11 3.02
CA TYR A 122 -7.97 19.72 3.46
C TYR A 122 -7.36 19.56 4.85
N ALA A 123 -8.11 19.02 5.80
CA ALA A 123 -7.65 18.83 7.19
C ALA A 123 -7.48 17.35 7.56
N GLY A 124 -7.51 16.45 6.57
CA GLY A 124 -7.34 15.01 6.77
C GLY A 124 -5.91 14.57 6.80
N ALA A 125 -5.71 13.28 7.09
CA ALA A 125 -4.38 12.71 6.95
C ALA A 125 -3.95 12.71 5.49
N SER A 126 -2.66 12.99 5.29
CA SER A 126 -2.09 13.01 3.95
C SER A 126 -2.04 11.60 3.37
N GLY A 127 -2.74 11.39 2.26
CA GLY A 127 -2.95 10.10 1.59
C GLY A 127 -3.93 10.27 0.42
N ASP A 128 -3.84 9.40 -0.60
CA ASP A 128 -4.71 9.42 -1.79
C ASP A 128 -4.73 10.73 -2.60
N GLY A 129 -3.56 11.38 -2.74
CA GLY A 129 -3.41 12.58 -3.56
C GLY A 129 -3.91 13.87 -2.93
N LEU A 130 -4.31 13.84 -1.66
CA LEU A 130 -4.61 15.03 -0.85
C LEU A 130 -3.61 15.15 0.30
N GLU A 131 -3.01 16.33 0.43
CA GLU A 131 -2.09 16.65 1.53
C GLU A 131 -2.78 17.53 2.57
N PHE A 132 -2.38 17.38 3.83
CA PHE A 132 -2.92 18.22 4.91
C PHE A 132 -2.55 19.67 4.66
N GLY A 133 -3.52 20.57 4.83
CA GLY A 133 -3.37 21.98 4.52
C GLY A 133 -3.43 22.30 3.03
N LEU A 134 -3.70 21.32 2.15
CA LEU A 134 -3.86 21.59 0.72
C LEU A 134 -5.06 22.51 0.50
N ARG A 135 -4.79 23.65 -0.14
CA ARG A 135 -5.79 24.66 -0.47
C ARG A 135 -6.62 24.22 -1.68
N GLY A 136 -7.92 24.48 -1.64
CA GLY A 136 -8.83 24.23 -2.74
C GLY A 136 -9.94 25.26 -2.82
N THR A 137 -10.61 25.28 -3.97
CA THR A 137 -11.72 26.19 -4.27
C THR A 137 -13.00 25.39 -4.42
N VAL A 138 -14.07 25.79 -3.73
CA VAL A 138 -15.39 25.17 -3.86
C VAL A 138 -15.93 25.45 -5.27
N VAL A 139 -16.25 24.41 -6.02
CA VAL A 139 -16.77 24.52 -7.38
C VAL A 139 -18.26 24.14 -7.48
N GLY A 140 -18.84 23.50 -6.47
CA GLY A 140 -20.28 23.22 -6.43
C GLY A 140 -20.64 22.14 -5.41
N PRO A 141 -21.86 21.57 -5.48
CA PRO A 141 -22.30 20.51 -4.58
C PRO A 141 -21.67 19.16 -4.96
N ALA A 142 -21.61 18.22 -4.01
CA ALA A 142 -21.31 16.82 -4.29
C ALA A 142 -22.51 16.11 -4.95
N ARG A 143 -22.27 15.07 -5.76
CA ARG A 143 -23.32 14.45 -6.61
C ARG A 143 -24.34 13.57 -5.85
N ALA A 144 -23.93 12.94 -4.74
CA ALA A 144 -24.69 11.82 -4.15
C ALA A 144 -24.94 11.92 -2.64
N ALA A 145 -24.42 12.95 -1.95
CA ALA A 145 -24.64 13.16 -0.53
C ALA A 145 -24.34 14.62 -0.14
N GLU A 146 -24.68 15.01 1.09
CA GLU A 146 -24.30 16.32 1.63
C GLU A 146 -22.77 16.48 1.63
N GLY A 147 -22.31 17.39 0.78
CA GLY A 147 -20.90 17.61 0.55
C GLY A 147 -20.64 18.68 -0.51
N LEU A 148 -19.37 18.96 -0.71
CA LEU A 148 -18.86 19.94 -1.66
C LEU A 148 -18.01 19.25 -2.71
N THR A 149 -18.04 19.77 -3.92
CA THR A 149 -17.04 19.47 -4.94
C THR A 149 -16.00 20.59 -4.89
N VAL A 150 -14.74 20.22 -4.74
CA VAL A 150 -13.60 21.13 -4.53
C VAL A 150 -12.52 20.85 -5.57
N LEU A 151 -12.01 21.89 -6.20
CA LEU A 151 -10.81 21.82 -7.02
C LEU A 151 -9.61 22.22 -6.15
N PHE A 152 -8.77 21.24 -5.80
CA PHE A 152 -7.56 21.47 -5.02
C PHE A 152 -6.42 21.97 -5.91
N ASP A 153 -5.60 22.87 -5.37
CA ASP A 153 -4.46 23.46 -6.07
C ASP A 153 -3.48 22.34 -6.51
N GLY A 154 -3.19 22.27 -7.82
CA GLY A 154 -2.32 21.23 -8.40
C GLY A 154 -3.02 19.92 -8.79
N ASN A 155 -4.29 19.72 -8.41
CA ASN A 155 -5.06 18.56 -8.86
C ASN A 155 -5.65 18.80 -10.26
N LYS A 156 -5.59 17.77 -11.13
CA LYS A 156 -6.15 17.82 -12.49
C LYS A 156 -7.67 17.71 -12.55
N GLY A 157 -8.32 17.39 -11.43
CA GLY A 157 -9.75 17.11 -11.38
C GLY A 157 -10.37 17.48 -10.05
N ASN A 158 -11.70 17.55 -10.09
CA ASN A 158 -12.55 17.88 -8.96
C ASN A 158 -12.60 16.73 -7.94
N VAL A 159 -12.60 17.07 -6.66
CA VAL A 159 -12.67 16.13 -5.54
C VAL A 159 -13.96 16.34 -4.77
N GLN A 160 -14.69 15.26 -4.47
CA GLN A 160 -15.91 15.35 -3.65
C GLN A 160 -15.58 15.16 -2.17
N LEU A 161 -15.81 16.21 -1.37
CA LEU A 161 -15.69 16.18 0.08
C LEU A 161 -17.06 16.06 0.72
N PHE A 162 -17.27 15.02 1.51
CA PHE A 162 -18.50 14.81 2.29
C PHE A 162 -18.27 15.19 3.75
N PHE A 163 -19.14 16.01 4.34
CA PHE A 163 -18.97 16.56 5.70
C PHE A 163 -18.75 15.47 6.76
N ASN A 164 -19.44 14.34 6.65
CA ASN A 164 -19.37 13.25 7.62
C ASN A 164 -18.21 12.27 7.39
N LYS A 165 -17.43 12.45 6.33
CA LYS A 165 -16.34 11.52 5.95
C LYS A 165 -14.98 12.19 5.82
N HIS A 166 -14.95 13.47 5.43
CA HIS A 166 -13.72 14.17 5.10
C HIS A 166 -13.56 15.39 5.99
N PRO A 167 -12.48 15.47 6.76
CA PRO A 167 -12.16 16.68 7.52
C PRO A 167 -11.59 17.75 6.59
N PHE A 168 -12.18 18.95 6.62
CA PHE A 168 -11.71 20.15 5.95
C PHE A 168 -12.09 21.40 6.75
N SER A 169 -11.50 22.53 6.40
CA SER A 169 -11.66 23.80 7.12
C SER A 169 -11.76 24.98 6.16
N ARG A 170 -12.41 26.07 6.58
CA ARG A 170 -12.40 27.36 5.87
C ARG A 170 -11.08 28.11 6.06
N GLU A 171 -10.42 27.88 7.18
CA GLU A 171 -9.13 28.48 7.53
C GLU A 171 -8.00 27.46 7.35
N PRO A 172 -6.77 27.91 7.06
CA PRO A 172 -5.60 27.03 7.00
C PRO A 172 -5.48 26.19 8.28
N PRO A 173 -5.47 24.85 8.19
CA PRO A 173 -5.44 24.02 9.36
C PRO A 173 -4.04 24.05 9.98
N HIS A 174 -3.99 24.13 11.30
CA HIS A 174 -2.75 24.04 12.05
C HIS A 174 -2.52 22.61 12.50
N LEU A 175 -1.25 22.17 12.50
CA LEU A 175 -0.88 20.94 13.18
C LEU A 175 -1.24 21.04 14.65
N LEU A 176 -1.70 19.93 15.21
CA LEU A 176 -2.06 19.87 16.61
C LEU A 176 -0.80 20.09 17.47
N TYR A 177 -0.93 20.94 18.49
CA TYR A 177 0.18 21.41 19.33
C TYR A 177 1.05 20.27 19.90
N TYR A 178 0.44 19.11 20.21
CA TYR A 178 1.16 17.97 20.78
C TYR A 178 2.18 17.33 19.81
N THR A 179 2.13 17.63 18.52
CA THR A 179 3.14 17.15 17.56
C THR A 179 4.51 17.79 17.80
N GLY A 180 4.55 18.99 18.38
CA GLY A 180 5.80 19.72 18.64
C GLY A 180 6.53 20.23 17.40
N PHE A 181 5.91 20.12 16.22
CA PHE A 181 6.46 20.51 14.92
C PHE A 181 5.50 21.42 14.15
N ALA A 182 6.05 22.30 13.33
CA ALA A 182 5.30 23.17 12.41
C ALA A 182 5.13 22.52 11.03
N LEU A 183 4.09 22.93 10.30
CA LEU A 183 3.91 22.54 8.91
C LEU A 183 5.09 23.08 8.08
N ASP A 184 5.57 22.29 7.12
CA ASP A 184 6.76 22.56 6.31
C ASP A 184 8.09 22.67 7.10
N GLU A 185 8.08 22.39 8.41
CA GLU A 185 9.31 22.31 9.20
C GLU A 185 10.23 21.21 8.66
N GLU A 186 11.50 21.54 8.49
CA GLU A 186 12.51 20.62 8.00
C GLU A 186 13.06 19.78 9.17
N LEU A 187 12.98 18.46 9.04
CA LEU A 187 13.44 17.50 10.04
C LEU A 187 14.26 16.39 9.38
N TYR A 188 15.07 15.72 10.18
CA TYR A 188 15.82 14.54 9.80
C TYR A 188 15.17 13.28 10.33
N TYR A 189 15.17 12.23 9.51
CA TYR A 189 14.74 10.90 9.91
C TYR A 189 15.85 10.18 10.68
N ASN A 190 15.59 9.82 11.93
CA ASN A 190 16.53 9.14 12.84
C ASN A 190 16.06 7.71 13.19
N GLY A 191 15.10 7.16 12.45
CA GLY A 191 14.59 5.80 12.62
C GLY A 191 15.34 4.74 11.81
N THR A 192 14.96 3.48 11.98
CA THR A 192 15.41 2.39 11.10
C THR A 192 14.82 2.57 9.71
N GLY A 193 15.64 2.44 8.69
CA GLY A 193 15.18 2.54 7.31
C GLY A 193 14.21 1.44 6.93
N THR A 194 13.24 1.79 6.09
CA THR A 194 12.16 0.92 5.65
C THR A 194 11.94 1.12 4.15
N LYS A 195 11.65 0.03 3.44
CA LYS A 195 11.24 0.08 2.03
C LYS A 195 9.77 -0.29 1.92
N PHE A 196 9.02 0.45 1.09
CA PHE A 196 7.60 0.21 0.83
C PHE A 196 7.42 -0.42 -0.55
N ASP A 197 6.30 -1.12 -0.75
CA ASP A 197 6.00 -1.85 -2.00
C ASP A 197 5.93 -0.93 -3.23
N ASN A 198 5.53 0.32 -3.04
CA ASN A 198 5.49 1.32 -4.11
C ASN A 198 6.85 1.98 -4.43
N GLY A 199 7.93 1.48 -3.85
CA GLY A 199 9.30 1.93 -4.10
C GLY A 199 9.79 3.06 -3.20
N ASP A 200 8.89 3.73 -2.47
CA ASP A 200 9.26 4.73 -1.48
C ASP A 200 10.10 4.12 -0.35
N ARG A 201 10.88 4.96 0.32
CA ARG A 201 11.75 4.54 1.42
C ARG A 201 11.73 5.54 2.57
N LEU A 202 12.04 5.05 3.76
CA LEU A 202 12.57 5.86 4.85
C LEU A 202 14.02 5.44 5.01
N VAL A 203 14.94 6.40 5.05
CA VAL A 203 16.37 6.14 5.20
C VAL A 203 16.92 7.03 6.29
N TYR A 204 17.74 6.45 7.16
CA TYR A 204 18.38 7.17 8.25
C TYR A 204 19.17 8.38 7.72
N GLY A 205 19.00 9.54 8.35
CA GLY A 205 19.63 10.79 7.95
C GLY A 205 18.95 11.51 6.79
N TRP A 206 17.92 10.92 6.16
CA TRP A 206 17.16 11.66 5.15
C TRP A 206 16.47 12.88 5.75
N ARG A 207 16.51 13.96 4.98
CA ARG A 207 15.86 15.22 5.29
C ARG A 207 14.48 15.24 4.63
N GLY A 208 13.48 15.63 5.39
CA GLY A 208 12.11 15.78 4.92
C GLY A 208 11.44 16.99 5.54
N ARG A 209 10.26 17.32 5.05
CA ARG A 209 9.42 18.42 5.55
C ARG A 209 8.13 17.87 6.11
N VAL A 210 7.64 18.46 7.20
CA VAL A 210 6.35 18.06 7.77
C VAL A 210 5.24 18.40 6.78
N ALA A 211 4.54 17.37 6.30
CA ALA A 211 3.47 17.48 5.31
C ALA A 211 2.08 17.53 5.97
N GLY A 212 1.95 17.05 7.20
CA GLY A 212 0.64 16.94 7.82
C GLY A 212 0.58 16.11 9.09
N GLN A 213 -0.62 16.04 9.66
CA GLN A 213 -0.93 15.14 10.75
C GLN A 213 -1.10 13.69 10.27
N ALA A 214 -0.74 12.73 11.11
CA ALA A 214 -1.08 11.33 10.89
C ALA A 214 -2.55 11.05 11.27
N ALA A 215 -3.18 10.04 10.65
CA ALA A 215 -4.54 9.59 11.00
C ALA A 215 -4.56 8.37 11.91
N GLY A 216 -5.75 8.10 12.46
CA GLY A 216 -6.06 6.88 13.19
C GLY A 216 -5.17 6.70 14.42
N ASP A 217 -4.69 5.48 14.62
CA ASP A 217 -3.87 5.09 15.77
C ASP A 217 -2.54 5.86 15.87
N PHE A 218 -2.11 6.49 14.77
CA PHE A 218 -0.86 7.23 14.71
C PHE A 218 -1.00 8.71 15.08
N ALA A 219 -2.22 9.24 15.15
CA ALA A 219 -2.47 10.69 15.23
C ALA A 219 -1.68 11.39 16.33
N ARG A 220 -1.49 10.75 17.49
CA ARG A 220 -0.77 11.33 18.66
C ARG A 220 0.73 11.01 18.72
N THR A 221 1.22 10.12 17.86
CA THR A 221 2.58 9.58 17.98
C THR A 221 3.41 9.74 16.71
N ALA A 222 2.82 10.30 15.64
CA ALA A 222 3.46 10.45 14.35
C ALA A 222 2.98 11.69 13.60
N VAL A 223 3.74 12.07 12.57
CA VAL A 223 3.40 13.09 11.58
C VAL A 223 3.69 12.56 10.18
N ALA A 224 3.00 13.08 9.18
CA ALA A 224 3.31 12.80 7.79
C ALA A 224 4.50 13.67 7.36
N MET A 225 5.53 13.05 6.78
CA MET A 225 6.74 13.71 6.31
C MET A 225 6.87 13.55 4.79
N ARG A 226 7.11 14.64 4.07
CA ARG A 226 7.44 14.61 2.65
C ARG A 226 8.96 14.50 2.49
N PHE A 227 9.40 13.48 1.77
CA PHE A 227 10.81 13.30 1.39
C PHE A 227 10.93 13.44 -0.12
N ALA A 228 11.93 14.17 -0.62
CA ALA A 228 12.06 14.47 -2.06
C ALA A 228 12.18 13.22 -2.95
N HIS A 229 12.64 12.10 -2.38
CA HIS A 229 12.82 10.83 -3.09
C HIS A 229 11.56 9.94 -3.07
N ASN A 230 10.50 10.35 -2.38
CA ASN A 230 9.27 9.59 -2.22
C ASN A 230 8.14 10.21 -3.03
N GLN A 231 7.26 9.35 -3.55
CA GLN A 231 6.06 9.77 -4.27
C GLN A 231 4.97 10.26 -3.33
N LEU A 232 4.88 9.68 -2.13
CA LEU A 232 3.86 10.02 -1.13
C LEU A 232 4.50 10.46 0.19
N PRO A 233 3.84 11.35 0.95
CA PRO A 233 4.19 11.60 2.34
C PRO A 233 4.19 10.31 3.15
N ARG A 234 5.15 10.18 4.07
CA ARG A 234 5.32 9.00 4.91
C ARG A 234 5.06 9.31 6.37
N VAL A 235 4.22 8.50 7.00
CA VAL A 235 3.96 8.58 8.44
C VAL A 235 5.22 8.19 9.21
N CYS A 236 5.76 9.15 9.94
CA CYS A 236 6.97 9.01 10.75
C CYS A 236 6.63 9.24 12.22
N TYR A 237 7.00 8.29 13.08
CA TYR A 237 6.84 8.48 14.52
C TYR A 237 7.64 9.69 15.00
N LEU A 238 7.07 10.48 15.92
CA LEU A 238 7.70 11.67 16.49
C LEU A 238 9.08 11.34 17.08
N ARG A 239 9.21 10.18 17.74
CA ARG A 239 10.48 9.68 18.31
C ARG A 239 11.59 9.40 17.28
N ASN A 240 11.24 9.28 16.00
CA ASN A 240 12.16 8.99 14.90
C ASN A 240 12.50 10.26 14.09
N LEU A 241 12.17 11.45 14.60
CA LEU A 241 12.43 12.73 13.93
C LEU A 241 13.28 13.63 14.82
N THR A 242 14.23 14.34 14.21
CA THR A 242 15.12 15.29 14.90
C THR A 242 15.29 16.57 14.09
N ARG A 243 15.48 17.71 14.76
CA ARG A 243 15.82 18.99 14.10
C ARG A 243 17.27 19.01 13.64
N ASP A 244 18.16 18.48 14.48
CA ASP A 244 19.57 18.35 14.18
C ASP A 244 19.82 17.09 13.33
N PRO A 245 20.81 17.12 12.43
CA PRO A 245 21.21 15.95 11.68
C PRO A 245 21.65 14.83 12.63
N PRO A 246 21.19 13.59 12.42
CA PRO A 246 21.54 12.50 13.30
C PRO A 246 23.04 12.17 13.20
N PRO A 247 23.64 11.59 14.26
CA PRO A 247 25.05 11.22 14.25
C PRO A 247 25.35 10.18 13.15
N PRO A 248 26.59 10.13 12.63
CA PRO A 248 27.00 9.07 11.72
C PRO A 248 26.78 7.68 12.32
N LEU A 249 26.51 6.67 11.47
CA LEU A 249 26.33 5.32 11.95
C LEU A 249 27.63 4.78 12.57
N PRO A 250 27.52 3.94 13.62
CA PRO A 250 28.68 3.30 14.25
C PRO A 250 29.55 2.56 13.23
N GLY A 251 30.87 2.54 13.42
CA GLY A 251 31.81 1.82 12.54
C GLY A 251 32.09 2.50 11.20
N GLY A 252 31.68 3.76 11.02
CA GLY A 252 31.88 4.53 9.78
C GLY A 252 31.05 4.00 8.62
N PHE A 253 29.93 3.35 8.91
CA PHE A 253 28.99 2.88 7.90
C PHE A 253 28.06 4.03 7.48
N ALA A 254 27.51 3.92 6.29
CA ALA A 254 26.44 4.76 5.79
C ALA A 254 25.18 3.91 5.53
N PRO A 255 23.98 4.51 5.53
CA PRO A 255 22.81 3.86 4.98
C PRO A 255 23.08 3.42 3.52
N ASP A 256 22.50 2.29 3.12
CA ASP A 256 22.72 1.62 1.84
C ASP A 256 24.12 1.00 1.63
N ASP A 257 25.02 1.06 2.64
CA ASP A 257 26.28 0.31 2.58
C ASP A 257 26.02 -1.21 2.48
N LEU A 258 26.77 -1.87 1.61
CA LEU A 258 26.77 -3.32 1.47
C LEU A 258 27.60 -3.97 2.57
N VAL A 259 27.04 -4.98 3.23
CA VAL A 259 27.71 -5.76 4.27
C VAL A 259 27.45 -7.25 4.12
N TYR A 260 28.34 -8.06 4.69
CA TYR A 260 28.26 -9.51 4.72
C TYR A 260 28.24 -10.00 6.17
N TYR A 261 27.33 -10.92 6.49
CA TYR A 261 27.21 -11.44 7.85
C TYR A 261 28.36 -12.39 8.20
N ASN A 262 29.12 -12.07 9.24
CA ASN A 262 30.27 -12.84 9.74
C ASN A 262 29.97 -13.55 11.08
N GLY A 263 28.70 -13.60 11.49
CA GLY A 263 28.30 -14.29 12.71
C GLY A 263 27.89 -15.74 12.48
N SER A 264 27.47 -16.41 13.56
CA SER A 264 26.86 -17.73 13.49
C SER A 264 25.52 -17.67 12.78
N SER A 265 25.30 -18.56 11.81
CA SER A 265 24.02 -18.65 11.11
C SER A 265 22.87 -18.97 12.08
N SER A 266 21.71 -18.37 11.84
CA SER A 266 20.50 -18.49 12.65
C SER A 266 19.25 -18.56 11.76
N SER A 267 18.19 -19.19 12.25
CA SER A 267 16.85 -19.15 11.65
C SER A 267 15.85 -18.62 12.68
N PHE A 268 14.90 -17.81 12.23
CA PHE A 268 13.89 -17.20 13.08
C PHE A 268 12.51 -17.84 12.82
N ASP A 269 11.62 -17.83 13.83
CA ASP A 269 10.29 -18.45 13.73
C ASP A 269 9.42 -17.84 12.62
N ASN A 270 9.71 -16.60 12.20
CA ASN A 270 9.04 -15.91 11.10
C ASN A 270 9.50 -16.36 9.70
N GLY A 271 10.45 -17.30 9.62
CA GLY A 271 11.02 -17.81 8.38
C GLY A 271 12.21 -17.02 7.85
N ASP A 272 12.61 -15.92 8.50
CA ASP A 272 13.86 -15.22 8.17
C ASP A 272 15.05 -16.13 8.51
N VAL A 273 16.09 -16.10 7.68
CA VAL A 273 17.32 -16.88 7.88
C VAL A 273 18.50 -15.94 7.72
N LEU A 274 19.43 -16.01 8.66
CA LEU A 274 20.68 -15.28 8.60
C LEU A 274 21.81 -16.29 8.43
N MET A 275 22.51 -16.23 7.31
CA MET A 275 23.57 -17.17 6.97
C MET A 275 24.94 -16.48 7.02
N PHE A 276 25.97 -17.19 7.44
CA PHE A 276 27.34 -16.73 7.26
C PHE A 276 27.60 -16.40 5.78
N GLY A 277 28.20 -15.24 5.52
CA GLY A 277 28.43 -14.71 4.18
C GLY A 277 27.19 -14.11 3.52
N GLU A 278 26.02 -14.12 4.18
CA GLU A 278 24.80 -13.54 3.63
C GLU A 278 24.99 -12.04 3.40
N ARG A 279 24.56 -11.60 2.23
CA ARG A 279 24.65 -10.19 1.83
C ARG A 279 23.48 -9.42 2.43
N GLY A 280 23.74 -8.23 2.91
CA GLY A 280 22.73 -7.34 3.43
C GLY A 280 23.07 -5.87 3.23
N THR A 281 22.06 -5.03 3.41
CA THR A 281 22.16 -3.58 3.25
C THR A 281 21.94 -2.91 4.60
N VAL A 282 22.82 -1.96 4.96
CA VAL A 282 22.67 -1.17 6.19
C VAL A 282 21.47 -0.23 6.04
N VAL A 283 20.50 -0.33 6.96
CA VAL A 283 19.29 0.51 6.94
C VAL A 283 19.23 1.50 8.10
N GLY A 284 20.14 1.43 9.07
CA GLY A 284 20.23 2.41 10.15
C GLY A 284 20.97 1.89 11.38
N PRO A 285 20.93 2.64 12.49
CA PRO A 285 21.53 2.21 13.75
C PRO A 285 20.71 1.08 14.36
N ALA A 286 21.36 0.24 15.17
CA ALA A 286 20.62 -0.75 15.92
C ALA A 286 19.68 -0.10 16.95
N THR A 287 18.45 -0.59 17.02
CA THR A 287 17.39 -0.06 17.91
C THR A 287 17.25 -0.84 19.22
N LEU A 288 17.74 -2.09 19.26
CA LEU A 288 17.78 -2.87 20.49
C LEU A 288 18.74 -2.24 21.50
N ALA A 289 18.29 -2.11 22.75
CA ALA A 289 19.09 -1.54 23.83
C ALA A 289 20.45 -2.23 24.01
N SER A 290 20.51 -3.55 23.81
CA SER A 290 21.75 -4.34 23.88
C SER A 290 22.76 -4.02 22.76
N HIS A 291 22.30 -3.45 21.65
CA HIS A 291 23.11 -3.16 20.46
C HIS A 291 23.34 -1.65 20.25
N LYS A 292 22.67 -0.79 21.04
CA LYS A 292 22.72 0.67 20.87
C LYS A 292 24.18 1.16 20.91
N GLY A 293 24.61 1.81 19.83
CA GLY A 293 25.99 2.32 19.66
C GLY A 293 27.06 1.27 19.33
N LYS A 294 26.70 -0.02 19.29
CA LYS A 294 27.61 -1.15 19.03
C LYS A 294 27.20 -2.02 17.84
N GLY A 295 26.08 -1.69 17.22
CA GLY A 295 25.49 -2.47 16.15
C GLY A 295 24.69 -1.64 15.16
N LEU A 296 24.31 -2.30 14.08
CA LEU A 296 23.54 -1.76 12.98
C LEU A 296 22.25 -2.57 12.79
N ALA A 297 21.27 -1.93 12.18
CA ALA A 297 20.10 -2.58 11.64
C ALA A 297 20.39 -2.87 10.15
N VAL A 298 20.34 -4.14 9.75
CA VAL A 298 20.70 -4.60 8.40
C VAL A 298 19.56 -5.43 7.81
N LEU A 299 19.16 -5.11 6.59
CA LEU A 299 18.21 -5.92 5.82
C LEU A 299 19.01 -6.91 4.97
N PHE A 300 18.95 -8.19 5.32
CA PHE A 300 19.62 -9.26 4.59
C PHE A 300 18.75 -9.76 3.44
N ASP A 301 19.41 -10.18 2.35
CA ASP A 301 18.72 -10.66 1.15
C ASP A 301 17.84 -11.87 1.48
N GLY A 302 16.61 -11.87 0.96
CA GLY A 302 15.63 -12.94 1.21
C GLY A 302 14.88 -12.83 2.54
N ASN A 303 15.33 -11.99 3.48
CA ASN A 303 14.61 -11.72 4.72
C ASN A 303 13.58 -10.60 4.55
N LYS A 304 12.45 -10.73 5.24
CA LYS A 304 11.41 -9.70 5.28
C LYS A 304 11.71 -8.67 6.37
N GLY A 305 12.30 -9.12 7.48
CA GLY A 305 12.66 -8.30 8.61
C GLY A 305 14.08 -7.75 8.55
N THR A 306 14.28 -6.59 9.16
CA THR A 306 15.62 -6.08 9.47
C THR A 306 16.19 -6.81 10.68
N VAL A 307 17.44 -7.24 10.61
CA VAL A 307 18.15 -7.91 11.70
C VAL A 307 19.09 -6.93 12.40
N GLN A 308 19.14 -7.01 13.72
CA GLN A 308 20.01 -6.20 14.57
C GLN A 308 21.31 -6.97 14.81
N VAL A 309 22.44 -6.40 14.36
CA VAL A 309 23.72 -7.11 14.30
C VAL A 309 24.82 -6.26 14.92
N PHE A 310 25.72 -6.89 15.68
CA PHE A 310 26.89 -6.19 16.22
C PHE A 310 27.90 -5.89 15.11
N LEU A 311 28.68 -4.81 15.27
CA LEU A 311 29.69 -4.43 14.29
C LEU A 311 30.74 -5.52 14.04
N ASN A 312 31.07 -6.32 15.07
CA ASN A 312 32.04 -7.42 14.94
C ASN A 312 31.47 -8.65 14.19
N GLN A 313 30.17 -8.67 13.89
CA GLN A 313 29.51 -9.70 13.10
C GLN A 313 29.28 -9.26 11.65
N LEU A 314 29.87 -8.14 11.23
CA LEU A 314 29.75 -7.61 9.87
C LEU A 314 31.12 -7.50 9.20
N SER A 315 31.15 -7.82 7.91
CA SER A 315 32.28 -7.58 7.01
C SER A 315 31.85 -6.61 5.90
N ARG A 316 32.76 -5.71 5.51
CA ARG A 316 32.58 -4.84 4.32
C ARG A 316 32.91 -5.57 3.03
N GLU A 317 33.70 -6.64 3.12
CA GLU A 317 34.11 -7.46 1.99
C GLU A 317 33.37 -8.80 1.98
N PRO A 318 33.11 -9.38 0.79
CA PRO A 318 32.56 -10.72 0.68
C PRO A 318 33.42 -11.70 1.48
N LEU A 319 32.77 -12.49 2.35
CA LEU A 319 33.47 -13.53 3.08
C LEU A 319 33.78 -14.69 2.12
N PRO A 320 34.93 -15.36 2.29
CA PRO A 320 35.21 -16.58 1.54
C PRO A 320 34.09 -17.58 1.80
N SER A 321 33.63 -18.25 0.76
CA SER A 321 32.60 -19.28 0.89
C SER A 321 33.05 -20.31 1.92
N PRO A 322 32.23 -20.62 2.93
CA PRO A 322 32.58 -21.67 3.86
C PRO A 322 32.80 -22.97 3.07
N PRO A 323 33.79 -23.78 3.45
CA PRO A 323 34.02 -25.04 2.75
C PRO A 323 32.74 -25.87 2.84
N SER A 324 32.17 -26.21 1.69
CA SER A 324 30.90 -26.91 1.54
C SER A 324 31.11 -28.25 0.84
N GLY A 325 30.13 -29.16 0.94
CA GLY A 325 30.16 -30.44 0.25
C GLY A 325 28.75 -31.01 0.11
N GLU A 326 28.51 -31.77 -0.96
CA GLU A 326 27.28 -32.56 -1.15
C GLU A 326 27.63 -34.04 -1.01
N TYR A 327 26.75 -34.79 -0.35
CA TYR A 327 26.85 -36.25 -0.28
C TYR A 327 25.48 -36.85 -0.55
N THR A 328 25.43 -37.84 -1.44
CA THR A 328 24.23 -38.62 -1.74
C THR A 328 24.46 -40.05 -1.27
N TRP A 329 23.58 -40.56 -0.40
CA TRP A 329 23.63 -41.92 0.11
C TRP A 329 22.60 -42.81 -0.59
N PRO A 330 23.01 -43.69 -1.52
CA PRO A 330 22.09 -44.65 -2.14
C PRO A 330 21.78 -45.79 -1.16
N ILE A 331 20.49 -46.07 -0.97
CA ILE A 331 20.00 -47.15 -0.12
C ILE A 331 19.26 -48.18 -0.98
N PRO A 332 19.96 -49.21 -1.49
CA PRO A 332 19.34 -50.23 -2.31
C PRO A 332 18.38 -51.09 -1.48
N GLY A 333 17.23 -51.46 -2.07
CA GLY A 333 16.29 -52.36 -1.41
C GLY A 333 15.59 -51.78 -0.18
N PHE A 334 15.40 -50.45 -0.11
CA PHE A 334 14.82 -49.74 1.03
C PHE A 334 13.56 -50.42 1.64
N SER A 335 12.67 -50.99 0.81
CA SER A 335 11.44 -51.64 1.26
C SER A 335 11.64 -52.96 2.04
N LYS A 336 12.85 -53.53 2.01
CA LYS A 336 13.19 -54.80 2.68
C LYS A 336 13.97 -54.59 3.98
N ILE A 337 14.20 -53.34 4.36
CA ILE A 337 15.00 -52.99 5.54
C ILE A 337 14.15 -53.17 6.79
N GLU A 338 14.63 -54.03 7.69
CA GLU A 338 13.96 -54.32 8.96
C GLU A 338 14.59 -53.58 10.14
N GLU A 339 15.84 -53.12 9.96
CA GLU A 339 16.65 -52.41 10.92
C GLU A 339 15.98 -51.12 11.40
N THR A 340 16.12 -50.85 12.69
CA THR A 340 15.58 -49.64 13.33
C THR A 340 16.41 -48.40 13.00
N LYS A 341 17.71 -48.56 12.76
CA LYS A 341 18.66 -47.51 12.42
C LYS A 341 19.64 -48.00 11.36
N LEU A 342 19.92 -47.16 10.37
CA LEU A 342 20.98 -47.30 9.39
C LEU A 342 21.91 -46.09 9.48
N SER A 343 23.21 -46.30 9.23
CA SER A 343 24.19 -45.22 9.19
C SER A 343 24.93 -45.26 7.86
N SER A 344 25.11 -44.09 7.24
CA SER A 344 25.90 -43.98 6.02
C SER A 344 27.39 -44.22 6.28
N PRO A 345 28.18 -44.52 5.23
CA PRO A 345 29.62 -44.30 5.28
C PRO A 345 29.94 -42.88 5.74
N THR A 346 31.08 -42.72 6.42
CA THR A 346 31.62 -41.40 6.74
C THR A 346 31.97 -40.66 5.45
N PHE A 347 31.54 -39.42 5.35
CA PHE A 347 31.84 -38.56 4.22
C PHE A 347 32.37 -37.21 4.72
N GLN A 348 33.25 -36.61 3.93
CA GLN A 348 33.76 -35.28 4.22
C GLN A 348 32.88 -34.24 3.52
N ALA A 349 32.39 -33.27 4.28
CA ALA A 349 31.71 -32.09 3.75
C ALA A 349 32.22 -30.86 4.50
N GLY A 350 32.77 -29.92 3.74
CA GLY A 350 33.58 -28.85 4.30
C GLY A 350 34.86 -29.36 4.96
N ALA A 351 35.15 -28.89 6.17
CA ALA A 351 36.34 -29.27 6.93
C ALA A 351 36.11 -30.46 7.90
N PHE A 352 34.92 -31.05 7.91
CA PHE A 352 34.54 -32.05 8.91
C PHE A 352 34.03 -33.35 8.28
N ASN A 353 34.18 -34.42 9.06
CA ASN A 353 33.66 -35.74 8.74
C ASN A 353 32.27 -35.91 9.34
N TRP A 354 31.34 -36.34 8.51
CA TRP A 354 29.93 -36.49 8.83
C TRP A 354 29.44 -37.89 8.53
N THR A 355 28.33 -38.27 9.16
CA THR A 355 27.56 -39.47 8.88
C THR A 355 26.07 -39.11 8.83
N LEU A 356 25.30 -39.77 7.96
CA LEU A 356 23.85 -39.71 7.97
C LEU A 356 23.29 -40.88 8.76
N ASP A 357 22.41 -40.60 9.71
CA ASP A 357 21.69 -41.61 10.49
C ASP A 357 20.22 -41.61 10.06
N LEU A 358 19.75 -42.74 9.54
CA LEU A 358 18.40 -42.93 9.03
C LEU A 358 17.64 -43.94 9.89
N TYR A 359 16.41 -43.60 10.24
CA TYR A 359 15.46 -44.45 10.95
C TYR A 359 14.26 -44.69 10.03
N PRO A 360 14.22 -45.83 9.32
CA PRO A 360 13.20 -46.08 8.29
C PRO A 360 11.77 -46.13 8.83
N LYS A 361 11.60 -46.57 10.08
CA LYS A 361 10.31 -46.73 10.77
C LYS A 361 10.02 -45.62 11.79
N GLY A 362 10.93 -44.64 11.90
CA GLY A 362 10.89 -43.55 12.87
C GLY A 362 11.73 -43.80 14.11
N ASP A 363 12.11 -42.69 14.74
CA ASP A 363 12.85 -42.65 16.00
C ASP A 363 11.87 -42.33 17.14
N ASP A 364 11.45 -41.06 17.28
CA ASP A 364 10.51 -40.61 18.32
C ASP A 364 9.02 -40.85 17.98
N GLN A 365 8.66 -40.90 16.69
CA GLN A 365 7.29 -41.13 16.21
C GLN A 365 7.26 -42.30 15.24
N GLN A 366 6.56 -43.37 15.60
CA GLN A 366 6.40 -44.55 14.75
C GLN A 366 5.65 -44.19 13.46
N GLY A 367 6.10 -44.76 12.34
CA GLY A 367 5.45 -44.61 11.04
C GLY A 367 5.92 -43.43 10.21
N GLN A 368 7.02 -42.76 10.59
CA GLN A 368 7.65 -41.72 9.77
C GLN A 368 9.13 -41.99 9.56
N LEU A 369 9.64 -41.74 8.36
CA LEU A 369 11.07 -41.72 8.10
C LEU A 369 11.74 -40.59 8.89
N SER A 370 12.85 -40.86 9.58
CA SER A 370 13.66 -39.83 10.25
C SER A 370 15.10 -39.89 9.77
N LEU A 371 15.71 -38.74 9.45
CA LEU A 371 17.06 -38.63 8.91
C LEU A 371 17.82 -37.53 9.63
N TYR A 372 19.04 -37.83 10.09
CA TYR A 372 19.88 -36.94 10.86
C TYR A 372 21.29 -36.81 10.27
N LEU A 373 21.94 -35.68 10.54
CA LEU A 373 23.35 -35.45 10.24
C LEU A 373 24.17 -35.46 11.55
N SER A 374 25.10 -36.39 11.65
CA SER A 374 25.93 -36.65 12.83
C SER A 374 27.39 -36.36 12.55
N ALA A 375 28.15 -35.90 13.57
CA ALA A 375 29.60 -35.78 13.46
C ALA A 375 30.19 -37.19 13.56
N ALA A 376 30.97 -37.62 12.58
CA ALA A 376 31.42 -39.02 12.48
C ALA A 376 32.31 -39.46 13.66
N ASP A 377 32.99 -38.50 14.28
CA ASP A 377 33.93 -38.65 15.40
C ASP A 377 33.34 -38.19 16.73
N SER A 378 32.01 -38.06 16.86
CA SER A 378 31.37 -37.54 18.07
C SER A 378 31.76 -38.27 19.36
N ALA A 379 32.08 -39.57 19.28
CA ALA A 379 32.46 -40.41 20.41
C ALA A 379 33.88 -40.13 20.96
N THR A 380 34.74 -39.48 20.17
CA THR A 380 36.13 -39.16 20.57
C THR A 380 36.32 -37.69 20.90
N LEU A 381 35.29 -36.86 20.74
CA LEU A 381 35.35 -35.44 21.02
C LEU A 381 35.16 -35.15 22.53
N PRO A 382 35.86 -34.15 23.08
CA PRO A 382 35.80 -33.82 24.50
C PRO A 382 34.42 -33.29 24.90
N GLU A 383 34.03 -33.52 26.16
CA GLU A 383 32.77 -33.02 26.70
C GLU A 383 32.65 -31.49 26.52
N GLY A 384 31.49 -31.04 26.02
CA GLY A 384 31.25 -29.62 25.70
C GLY A 384 31.63 -29.17 24.28
N TRP A 385 32.07 -30.08 23.40
CA TRP A 385 32.35 -29.74 21.99
C TRP A 385 31.09 -29.29 21.24
N ALA A 386 31.26 -28.40 20.25
CA ALA A 386 30.22 -28.01 19.31
C ALA A 386 30.79 -27.85 17.90
N ARG A 387 30.00 -28.23 16.89
CA ARG A 387 30.26 -27.93 15.47
C ARG A 387 29.07 -27.18 14.88
N HIS A 388 29.37 -26.07 14.24
CA HIS A 388 28.38 -25.28 13.53
C HIS A 388 28.31 -25.75 12.08
N ALA A 389 27.12 -26.19 11.67
CA ALA A 389 26.86 -26.58 10.29
C ALA A 389 25.46 -26.11 9.87
N SER A 390 25.37 -25.55 8.67
CA SER A 390 24.11 -25.31 7.98
C SER A 390 24.00 -26.31 6.85
N PHE A 391 22.92 -27.08 6.81
CA PHE A 391 22.77 -28.16 5.85
C PHE A 391 21.33 -28.32 5.38
N THR A 392 21.18 -28.97 4.24
CA THR A 392 19.89 -29.36 3.68
C THR A 392 19.87 -30.87 3.54
N LEU A 393 18.80 -31.51 4.02
CA LEU A 393 18.56 -32.94 3.85
C LEU A 393 17.43 -33.13 2.84
N THR A 394 17.66 -33.97 1.83
CA THR A 394 16.73 -34.22 0.74
C THR A 394 16.55 -35.72 0.51
N VAL A 395 15.30 -36.18 0.51
CA VAL A 395 14.95 -37.49 -0.04
C VAL A 395 14.62 -37.29 -1.51
N LYS A 396 15.52 -37.75 -2.39
CA LYS A 396 15.39 -37.58 -3.85
C LYS A 396 14.37 -38.59 -4.39
N ASN A 397 13.35 -38.10 -5.09
CA ASN A 397 12.45 -38.94 -5.88
C ASN A 397 13.10 -39.21 -7.25
N HIS A 398 13.30 -40.49 -7.61
CA HIS A 398 13.99 -40.88 -8.85
C HIS A 398 13.08 -40.88 -10.10
N LEU A 399 11.79 -40.55 -9.96
CA LEU A 399 10.88 -40.34 -11.09
C LEU A 399 10.97 -38.87 -11.52
N GLU A 400 11.34 -38.63 -12.78
CA GLU A 400 11.60 -37.31 -13.38
C GLU A 400 10.39 -36.35 -13.33
N VAL A 401 10.10 -35.74 -12.18
CA VAL A 401 9.51 -34.41 -12.07
C VAL A 401 10.01 -33.80 -10.75
N VAL A 402 10.68 -32.65 -10.85
CA VAL A 402 11.34 -31.88 -9.77
C VAL A 402 10.40 -31.50 -8.59
N THR A 403 9.10 -31.80 -8.66
CA THR A 403 8.07 -31.31 -7.73
C THR A 403 7.74 -32.23 -6.54
N ARG A 404 8.47 -33.34 -6.30
CA ARG A 404 8.17 -34.27 -5.18
C ARG A 404 9.34 -34.65 -4.26
N SER A 405 10.49 -34.01 -4.35
CA SER A 405 11.58 -34.23 -3.39
C SER A 405 11.31 -33.47 -2.09
N VAL A 406 11.26 -34.18 -0.96
CA VAL A 406 11.09 -33.54 0.35
C VAL A 406 12.44 -33.00 0.79
N THR A 407 12.54 -31.68 0.90
CA THR A 407 13.76 -30.97 1.26
C THR A 407 13.51 -30.19 2.54
N LYS A 408 14.35 -30.39 3.56
CA LYS A 408 14.33 -29.57 4.78
C LYS A 408 15.69 -28.96 5.05
N ARG A 409 15.67 -27.69 5.43
CA ARG A 409 16.83 -26.92 5.85
C ARG A 409 16.96 -27.01 7.38
N ALA A 410 18.18 -27.15 7.87
CA ALA A 410 18.47 -27.25 9.30
C ALA A 410 19.79 -26.54 9.64
N GLN A 411 19.93 -26.16 10.91
CA GLN A 411 21.14 -25.59 11.48
C GLN A 411 21.50 -26.31 12.78
N ARG A 412 22.78 -26.60 13.00
CA ARG A 412 23.27 -27.22 14.24
C ARG A 412 24.07 -26.21 15.07
N ASN A 413 23.54 -25.86 16.25
CA ASN A 413 24.19 -25.02 17.26
C ASN A 413 24.20 -25.78 18.61
N GLY A 414 25.26 -26.54 18.90
CA GLY A 414 25.44 -27.23 20.20
C GLY A 414 25.44 -28.77 20.17
N ALA A 415 25.80 -29.36 21.31
CA ALA A 415 26.22 -30.75 21.45
C ALA A 415 25.12 -31.80 21.24
N ASN A 416 23.84 -31.49 21.44
CA ASN A 416 22.72 -32.42 21.18
C ASN A 416 21.50 -31.62 20.70
N ASN A 417 21.01 -31.91 19.49
CA ASN A 417 19.59 -31.90 19.11
C ASN A 417 19.42 -32.35 17.65
N GLN A 418 18.61 -33.39 17.48
CA GLN A 418 18.21 -34.07 16.25
C GLN A 418 17.26 -33.20 15.40
N THR A 419 17.43 -33.12 14.07
CA THR A 419 16.48 -32.42 13.16
C THR A 419 15.77 -33.40 12.23
N ARG A 420 14.43 -33.33 12.18
CA ARG A 420 13.50 -34.32 11.60
C ARG A 420 13.05 -34.01 10.17
N VAL A 421 13.20 -34.97 9.24
CA VAL A 421 12.60 -34.93 7.90
C VAL A 421 11.56 -36.03 7.75
N GLY A 422 10.27 -35.72 7.97
CA GLY A 422 9.17 -36.64 7.67
C GLY A 422 8.70 -36.47 6.22
N GLY A 423 8.57 -37.58 5.49
CA GLY A 423 7.87 -37.68 4.20
C GLY A 423 6.52 -38.39 4.38
N TYR A 424 5.58 -38.06 3.49
CA TYR A 424 4.18 -38.53 3.46
C TYR A 424 4.00 -40.05 3.47
#